data_AF-A0A5C9EJZ1-F1
#
_entry.id   AF-A0A5C9EJZ1-F1
#
_cell.length_a   1.000
_cell.length_b   1.000
_cell.length_c   1.000
_cell.angle_alpha   90.00
_cell.angle_beta   90.00
_cell.angle_gamma   90.00
#
_symmetry.space_group_name_H-M   'P 1'
#
loop_
_entity.id
_entity.type
_entity.pdbx_description
1 polymer ?
#
loop_
_entity_poly.entity_id
_entity_poly.type
_entity_poly.pdbx_seq_one_letter_code
_entity_poly.pdbx_strand_id
1 'polypeptide(L)'
;MSYMIKLLSNLRVKELKDICKTYDISGYSGLKKAELISLIARTLTENNIKDILAQKGLIDGEIESIEEIKPIVKTGREAETRKYINYLLHSLSVKELKQVCRDFQLSGYSGLKKADLIDFILDSLAEEEYYRFLHERELEIIGNEIETAIGKIQGKERETISDIRIVNPDLNEIEITFKGFNWETVSFLSITEDNISNPDRDCDCRTGANMGFCSHFWVGFIFSLKEGYFSLSDWKLTRLPENFESKINSIQIKASPQTQQEEEKELILIDKSTDSAKIMEHLDSRITVYEGDIAEIEEKVSEFQDIMTTYYILQLKNVKFGPQLKKKSDYDESKLNELDRLFVRVSDNAYDKLQPSVGDKITLNGTVNKDNFLKMFILKRATKIKKL
;
A
#
# COMPACT_ATOMS: atom_id res chain seq x y z
N MET A 1 -1.81 -22.04 -24.49
CA MET A 1 -2.68 -21.96 -25.69
C MET A 1 -3.99 -21.16 -25.52
N SER A 2 -4.78 -21.34 -24.46
CA SER A 2 -6.10 -20.68 -24.26
C SER A 2 -6.10 -19.15 -24.49
N TYR A 3 -5.14 -18.44 -23.90
CA TYR A 3 -5.01 -16.97 -24.05
C TYR A 3 -4.81 -16.53 -25.51
N MET A 4 -3.91 -17.20 -26.26
CA MET A 4 -3.69 -16.89 -27.68
C MET A 4 -4.92 -17.16 -28.54
N ILE A 5 -5.72 -18.19 -28.20
CA ILE A 5 -6.99 -18.48 -28.86
C ILE A 5 -7.98 -17.30 -28.67
N LYS A 6 -8.04 -16.71 -27.47
CA LYS A 6 -8.84 -15.50 -27.23
C LYS A 6 -8.34 -14.32 -28.05
N LEU A 7 -7.02 -14.12 -28.18
CA LEU A 7 -6.47 -13.07 -29.03
C LEU A 7 -6.80 -13.27 -30.52
N LEU A 8 -6.74 -14.51 -31.03
CA LEU A 8 -7.20 -14.83 -32.39
C LEU A 8 -8.68 -14.47 -32.61
N SER A 9 -9.49 -14.51 -31.56
CA SER A 9 -10.89 -14.10 -31.62
C SER A 9 -11.09 -12.60 -31.90
N ASN A 10 -10.06 -11.76 -31.79
CA ASN A 10 -10.12 -10.35 -32.17
C ASN A 10 -9.97 -10.14 -33.68
N LEU A 11 -9.45 -11.11 -34.42
CA LEU A 11 -9.28 -11.01 -35.87
C LEU A 11 -10.61 -11.15 -36.62
N ARG A 12 -10.74 -10.47 -37.77
CA ARG A 12 -11.90 -10.66 -38.65
C ARG A 12 -11.82 -12.01 -39.35
N VAL A 13 -12.97 -12.55 -39.77
CA VAL A 13 -13.04 -13.83 -40.51
C VAL A 13 -12.12 -13.82 -41.74
N LYS A 14 -12.03 -12.69 -42.46
CA LYS A 14 -11.12 -12.53 -43.59
C LYS A 14 -9.66 -12.75 -43.17
N GLU A 15 -9.24 -12.14 -42.07
CA GLU A 15 -7.87 -12.22 -41.57
C GLU A 15 -7.52 -13.64 -41.10
N LEU A 16 -8.47 -14.35 -40.48
CA LEU A 16 -8.32 -15.76 -40.12
C LEU A 16 -8.21 -16.68 -41.36
N LYS A 17 -8.98 -16.40 -42.42
CA LYS A 17 -8.87 -17.12 -43.69
C LYS A 17 -7.54 -16.84 -44.40
N ASP A 18 -7.06 -15.60 -44.33
CA ASP A 18 -5.76 -15.22 -44.86
C ASP A 18 -4.63 -15.98 -44.13
N ILE A 19 -4.73 -16.14 -42.79
CA ILE A 19 -3.82 -17.00 -42.01
C ILE A 19 -3.86 -18.44 -42.53
N CYS A 20 -5.04 -19.04 -42.67
CA CYS A 20 -5.15 -20.41 -43.20
C CYS A 20 -4.51 -20.55 -44.58
N LYS A 21 -4.65 -19.54 -45.44
CA LYS A 21 -4.03 -19.53 -46.77
C LYS A 21 -2.51 -19.41 -46.69
N THR A 22 -1.98 -18.54 -45.84
CA THR A 22 -0.53 -18.33 -45.68
C THR A 22 0.19 -19.58 -45.18
N TYR A 23 -0.47 -20.38 -44.34
CA TYR A 23 0.09 -21.60 -43.75
C TYR A 23 -0.40 -22.89 -44.43
N ASP A 24 -0.93 -22.79 -45.66
CA ASP A 24 -1.41 -23.93 -46.47
C ASP A 24 -2.39 -24.88 -45.73
N ILE A 25 -3.19 -24.33 -44.82
CA ILE A 25 -4.24 -25.07 -44.11
C ILE A 25 -5.41 -25.27 -45.07
N SER A 26 -5.86 -26.51 -45.25
CA SER A 26 -7.00 -26.85 -46.12
C SER A 26 -8.33 -26.93 -45.36
N GLY A 27 -9.46 -26.87 -46.08
CA GLY A 27 -10.80 -27.08 -45.49
C GLY A 27 -11.43 -25.89 -44.76
N TYR A 28 -10.87 -24.67 -44.88
CA TYR A 28 -11.34 -23.49 -44.14
C TYR A 28 -12.43 -22.66 -44.84
N SER A 29 -12.70 -22.89 -46.13
CA SER A 29 -13.49 -21.99 -46.97
C SER A 29 -14.93 -21.76 -46.47
N GLY A 30 -15.57 -22.81 -45.96
CA GLY A 30 -16.93 -22.78 -45.41
C GLY A 30 -17.04 -22.54 -43.90
N LEU A 31 -15.92 -22.45 -43.19
CA LEU A 31 -15.91 -22.40 -41.73
C LEU A 31 -16.30 -21.03 -41.18
N LYS A 32 -17.06 -21.06 -40.08
CA LYS A 32 -17.39 -19.89 -39.25
C LYS A 32 -16.18 -19.48 -38.40
N LYS A 33 -16.22 -18.28 -37.82
CA LYS A 33 -15.11 -17.69 -37.05
C LYS A 33 -14.55 -18.64 -35.97
N ALA A 34 -15.43 -19.21 -35.14
CA ALA A 34 -15.01 -20.13 -34.08
C ALA A 34 -14.32 -21.39 -34.63
N GLU A 35 -14.87 -21.97 -35.70
CA GLU A 35 -14.31 -23.16 -36.36
C GLU A 35 -12.96 -22.86 -37.03
N LEU A 36 -12.80 -21.66 -37.59
CA LEU A 36 -11.51 -21.19 -38.12
C LEU A 36 -10.47 -21.07 -37.02
N ILE A 37 -10.82 -20.49 -35.87
CA ILE A 37 -9.91 -20.36 -34.73
C ILE A 37 -9.50 -21.75 -34.22
N SER A 38 -10.46 -22.67 -34.06
CA SER A 38 -10.15 -24.05 -33.66
C SER A 38 -9.28 -24.79 -34.67
N LEU A 39 -9.51 -24.58 -35.97
CA LEU A 39 -8.69 -25.14 -37.05
C LEU A 39 -7.26 -24.59 -37.00
N ILE A 40 -7.08 -23.29 -36.79
CA ILE A 40 -5.76 -22.67 -36.67
C ILE A 40 -5.04 -23.20 -35.43
N ALA A 41 -5.72 -23.21 -34.29
CA ALA A 41 -5.14 -23.61 -33.01
C ALA A 41 -4.69 -25.09 -32.97
N ARG A 42 -5.38 -25.99 -33.70
CA ARG A 42 -5.01 -27.41 -33.76
C ARG A 42 -3.93 -27.73 -34.80
N THR A 43 -3.77 -26.88 -35.81
CA THR A 43 -2.87 -27.15 -36.94
C THR A 43 -1.53 -26.44 -36.78
N LEU A 44 -1.51 -25.24 -36.20
CA LEU A 44 -0.30 -24.46 -36.03
C LEU A 44 0.37 -24.72 -34.69
N THR A 45 1.70 -24.59 -34.65
CA THR A 45 2.45 -24.60 -33.41
C THR A 45 2.21 -23.31 -32.63
N GLU A 46 2.46 -23.34 -31.31
CA GLU A 46 2.38 -22.15 -30.46
C GLU A 46 3.25 -21.00 -30.99
N ASN A 47 4.46 -21.27 -31.46
CA ASN A 47 5.35 -20.24 -32.02
C ASN A 47 4.77 -19.60 -33.29
N ASN A 48 4.16 -20.38 -34.19
CA ASN A 48 3.53 -19.80 -35.36
C ASN A 48 2.36 -18.89 -35.00
N ILE A 49 1.57 -19.26 -33.97
CA ILE A 49 0.47 -18.43 -33.50
C ILE A 49 1.00 -17.13 -32.86
N LYS A 50 2.09 -17.19 -32.09
CA LYS A 50 2.76 -16.01 -31.53
C LYS A 50 3.20 -15.05 -32.64
N ASP A 51 3.90 -15.55 -33.65
CA ASP A 51 4.37 -14.74 -34.79
C ASP A 51 3.22 -14.02 -35.50
N ILE A 52 2.10 -14.73 -35.70
CA ILE A 52 0.89 -14.17 -36.31
C ILE A 52 0.31 -13.06 -35.46
N LEU A 53 0.18 -13.27 -34.15
CA LEU A 53 -0.38 -12.28 -33.23
C LEU A 53 0.51 -11.03 -33.16
N ALA A 54 1.83 -11.19 -33.15
CA ALA A 54 2.80 -10.08 -33.18
C ALA A 54 2.72 -9.29 -34.49
N GLN A 55 2.69 -9.97 -35.65
CA GLN A 55 2.52 -9.32 -36.95
C GLN A 55 1.21 -8.53 -37.07
N LYS A 56 0.18 -8.95 -36.34
CA LYS A 56 -1.13 -8.28 -36.29
C LYS A 56 -1.20 -7.16 -35.26
N GLY A 57 -0.12 -6.89 -34.52
CA GLY A 57 -0.08 -5.88 -33.46
C GLY A 57 -1.05 -6.20 -32.31
N LEU A 58 -1.38 -7.48 -32.11
CA LEU A 58 -2.21 -7.93 -30.98
C LEU A 58 -1.37 -8.20 -29.73
N ILE A 59 -0.05 -8.29 -29.89
CA ILE A 59 0.94 -8.38 -28.83
C ILE A 59 2.16 -7.54 -29.22
N ASP A 60 2.78 -6.91 -28.23
CA ASP A 60 3.94 -6.02 -28.42
C ASP A 60 5.29 -6.69 -28.08
N GLY A 61 5.31 -8.02 -27.87
CA GLY A 61 6.51 -8.77 -27.48
C GLY A 61 6.33 -10.29 -27.49
N GLU A 62 7.33 -11.01 -27.00
CA GLU A 62 7.24 -12.47 -26.83
C GLU A 62 6.23 -12.81 -25.73
N ILE A 63 5.19 -13.59 -26.09
CA ILE A 63 4.36 -14.25 -25.09
C ILE A 63 5.18 -15.42 -24.55
N GLU A 64 5.60 -15.37 -23.29
CA GLU A 64 6.21 -16.53 -22.63
C GLU A 64 5.20 -17.69 -22.59
N SER A 65 5.69 -18.89 -22.88
CA SER A 65 4.90 -20.12 -22.78
C SER A 65 4.52 -20.40 -21.34
N ILE A 66 3.49 -21.23 -21.16
CA ILE A 66 3.04 -21.60 -19.81
C ILE A 66 4.08 -22.47 -19.10
N GLU A 67 4.81 -23.27 -19.86
CA GLU A 67 5.92 -24.10 -19.40
C GLU A 67 7.08 -23.26 -18.84
N GLU A 68 7.32 -22.07 -19.41
CA GLU A 68 8.29 -21.08 -18.91
C GLU A 68 7.75 -20.30 -17.70
N ILE A 69 6.47 -19.91 -17.72
CA ILE A 69 5.86 -19.10 -16.65
C ILE A 69 5.64 -19.91 -15.36
N LYS A 70 5.14 -21.15 -15.46
CA LYS A 70 4.79 -21.99 -14.31
C LYS A 70 5.89 -22.07 -13.24
N PRO A 71 7.17 -22.36 -13.56
CA PRO A 71 8.22 -22.41 -12.54
C PRO A 71 8.52 -21.05 -11.91
N ILE A 72 8.33 -19.93 -12.64
CA ILE A 72 8.58 -18.57 -12.13
C ILE A 72 7.54 -18.18 -11.09
N VAL A 73 6.27 -18.48 -11.37
CA VAL A 73 5.16 -18.07 -10.49
C VAL A 73 4.94 -19.04 -9.34
N LYS A 74 5.44 -20.27 -9.40
CA LYS A 74 5.23 -21.27 -8.35
C LYS A 74 6.07 -20.89 -7.11
N THR A 75 5.44 -20.18 -6.18
CA THR A 75 5.98 -19.97 -4.83
C THR A 75 5.74 -21.23 -3.98
N GLY A 76 6.39 -21.33 -2.81
CA GLY A 76 6.15 -22.42 -1.85
C GLY A 76 4.78 -22.37 -1.15
N ARG A 77 3.79 -21.69 -1.75
CA ARG A 77 2.46 -21.47 -1.17
C ARG A 77 1.64 -22.76 -1.12
N GLU A 78 0.88 -22.91 -0.03
CA GLU A 78 -0.06 -24.03 0.14
C GLU A 78 -1.45 -23.73 -0.40
N ALA A 79 -1.82 -22.44 -0.48
CA ALA A 79 -3.12 -22.04 -1.00
C ALA A 79 -3.29 -22.46 -2.47
N GLU A 80 -4.43 -23.08 -2.79
CA GLU A 80 -4.81 -23.40 -4.17
C GLU A 80 -4.76 -22.14 -5.05
N THR A 81 -4.26 -22.27 -6.29
CA THR A 81 -4.03 -21.14 -7.23
C THR A 81 -5.25 -20.22 -7.34
N ARG A 82 -6.45 -20.79 -7.50
CA ARG A 82 -7.69 -20.02 -7.61
C ARG A 82 -7.98 -19.21 -6.33
N LYS A 83 -7.80 -19.82 -5.17
CA LYS A 83 -7.98 -19.17 -3.86
C LYS A 83 -6.94 -18.06 -3.65
N TYR A 84 -5.70 -18.28 -4.08
CA TYR A 84 -4.65 -17.27 -4.03
C TYR A 84 -4.95 -16.07 -4.94
N ILE A 85 -5.40 -16.32 -6.17
CA ILE A 85 -5.83 -15.25 -7.08
C ILE A 85 -7.00 -14.47 -6.49
N ASN A 86 -7.95 -15.14 -5.83
CA ASN A 86 -9.03 -14.45 -5.12
C ASN A 86 -8.48 -13.41 -4.12
N TYR A 87 -7.46 -13.77 -3.34
CA TYR A 87 -6.83 -12.81 -2.40
C TYR A 87 -6.25 -11.59 -3.13
N LEU A 88 -5.55 -11.79 -4.26
CA LEU A 88 -5.00 -10.70 -5.06
C LEU A 88 -6.09 -9.81 -5.67
N LEU A 89 -7.16 -10.40 -6.19
CA LEU A 89 -8.26 -9.67 -6.81
C LEU A 89 -9.02 -8.80 -5.78
N HIS A 90 -9.10 -9.23 -4.51
CA HIS A 90 -9.68 -8.40 -3.46
C HIS A 90 -8.89 -7.11 -3.18
N SER A 91 -7.58 -7.08 -3.43
CA SER A 91 -6.76 -5.86 -3.33
C SER A 91 -7.05 -4.86 -4.45
N LEU A 92 -7.60 -5.29 -5.58
CA LEU A 92 -7.87 -4.41 -6.72
C LEU A 92 -9.15 -3.57 -6.57
N SER A 93 -9.12 -2.34 -7.10
CA SER A 93 -10.31 -1.51 -7.30
C SER A 93 -11.18 -2.05 -8.45
N VAL A 94 -12.44 -1.59 -8.53
CA VAL A 94 -13.35 -1.93 -9.64
C VAL A 94 -12.75 -1.56 -11.01
N LYS A 95 -12.02 -0.44 -11.08
CA LYS A 95 -11.38 0.01 -12.32
C LYS A 95 -10.28 -0.97 -12.76
N GLU A 96 -9.48 -1.44 -11.82
CA GLU A 96 -8.39 -2.40 -12.06
C GLU A 96 -8.93 -3.79 -12.38
N LEU A 97 -9.97 -4.27 -11.68
CA LEU A 97 -10.65 -5.52 -12.03
C LEU A 97 -11.23 -5.49 -13.45
N LYS A 98 -11.83 -4.36 -13.85
CA LYS A 98 -12.26 -4.15 -15.24
C LYS A 98 -11.08 -4.11 -16.22
N GLN A 99 -9.90 -3.68 -15.79
CA GLN A 99 -8.68 -3.74 -16.60
C GLN A 99 -8.24 -5.19 -16.78
N VAL A 100 -8.21 -6.01 -15.71
CA VAL A 100 -7.95 -7.46 -15.80
C VAL A 100 -8.90 -8.11 -16.81
N CYS A 101 -10.20 -7.78 -16.76
CA CYS A 101 -11.15 -8.30 -17.74
C CYS A 101 -10.80 -7.92 -19.19
N ARG A 102 -10.27 -6.70 -19.44
CA ARG A 102 -9.82 -6.28 -20.77
C ARG A 102 -8.56 -7.02 -21.19
N ASP A 103 -7.58 -7.13 -20.29
CA ASP A 103 -6.29 -7.76 -20.55
C ASP A 103 -6.51 -9.22 -20.98
N PHE A 104 -7.41 -9.93 -20.30
CA PHE A 104 -7.77 -11.32 -20.59
C PHE A 104 -8.92 -11.51 -21.61
N GLN A 105 -9.31 -10.44 -22.33
CA GLN A 105 -10.34 -10.47 -23.38
C GLN A 105 -11.68 -11.07 -22.90
N LEU A 106 -12.05 -10.82 -21.65
CA LEU A 106 -13.33 -11.24 -21.09
C LEU A 106 -14.43 -10.28 -21.56
N SER A 107 -15.67 -10.75 -21.66
CA SER A 107 -16.82 -9.93 -22.10
C SER A 107 -18.02 -10.12 -21.16
N GLY A 108 -18.94 -9.16 -21.09
CA GLY A 108 -20.12 -9.24 -20.22
C GLY A 108 -19.95 -8.69 -18.80
N TYR A 109 -18.79 -8.09 -18.48
CA TYR A 109 -18.46 -7.63 -17.12
C TYR A 109 -18.84 -6.16 -16.81
N SER A 110 -19.38 -5.40 -17.78
CA SER A 110 -19.51 -3.94 -17.68
C SER A 110 -20.40 -3.46 -16.53
N GLY A 111 -21.47 -4.19 -16.23
CA GLY A 111 -22.45 -3.88 -15.18
C GLY A 111 -22.15 -4.51 -13.81
N LEU A 112 -21.11 -5.33 -13.70
CA LEU A 112 -20.81 -6.09 -12.49
C LEU A 112 -20.17 -5.20 -11.40
N LYS A 113 -20.50 -5.48 -10.13
CA LYS A 113 -19.91 -4.83 -8.95
C LYS A 113 -18.64 -5.58 -8.52
N LYS A 114 -17.91 -5.06 -7.53
CA LYS A 114 -16.60 -5.61 -7.12
C LYS A 114 -16.64 -7.12 -6.83
N ALA A 115 -17.58 -7.59 -6.01
CA ALA A 115 -17.68 -9.02 -5.69
C ALA A 115 -17.99 -9.85 -6.95
N ASP A 116 -19.06 -9.50 -7.67
CA ASP A 116 -19.45 -10.20 -8.90
C ASP A 116 -18.36 -10.17 -9.98
N LEU A 117 -17.55 -9.11 -10.06
CA LEU A 117 -16.41 -9.01 -10.96
C LEU A 117 -15.31 -10.01 -10.60
N ILE A 118 -15.02 -10.17 -9.31
CA ILE A 118 -14.00 -11.12 -8.83
C ILE A 118 -14.45 -12.54 -9.18
N ASP A 119 -15.70 -12.89 -8.83
CA ASP A 119 -16.27 -14.21 -9.13
C ASP A 119 -16.26 -14.47 -10.65
N PHE A 120 -16.70 -13.49 -11.44
CA PHE A 120 -16.69 -13.57 -12.90
C PHE A 120 -15.29 -13.79 -13.48
N ILE A 121 -14.27 -13.09 -12.97
CA ILE A 121 -12.88 -13.29 -13.41
C ILE A 121 -12.43 -14.72 -13.08
N LEU A 122 -12.66 -15.16 -11.83
CA LEU A 122 -12.26 -16.50 -11.41
C LEU A 122 -12.94 -17.57 -12.26
N ASP A 123 -14.24 -17.44 -12.58
CA ASP A 123 -14.98 -18.41 -13.40
C ASP A 123 -14.62 -18.37 -14.89
N SER A 124 -14.15 -17.23 -15.40
CA SER A 124 -13.90 -17.04 -16.83
C SER A 124 -12.47 -17.33 -17.28
N LEU A 125 -11.53 -17.39 -16.34
CA LEU A 125 -10.13 -17.69 -16.63
C LEU A 125 -9.89 -19.21 -16.58
N ALA A 126 -9.22 -19.72 -17.61
CA ALA A 126 -8.69 -21.08 -17.62
C ALA A 126 -7.46 -21.20 -16.70
N GLU A 127 -7.08 -22.43 -16.34
CA GLU A 127 -5.94 -22.66 -15.44
C GLU A 127 -4.63 -22.05 -15.98
N GLU A 128 -4.39 -22.12 -17.29
CA GLU A 128 -3.21 -21.49 -17.90
C GLU A 128 -3.21 -19.97 -17.75
N GLU A 129 -4.39 -19.36 -17.77
CA GLU A 129 -4.56 -17.92 -17.63
C GLU A 129 -4.38 -17.46 -16.19
N TYR A 130 -4.60 -18.34 -15.20
CA TYR A 130 -4.21 -18.08 -13.82
C TYR A 130 -2.71 -17.89 -13.66
N TYR A 131 -1.89 -18.78 -14.23
CA TYR A 131 -0.43 -18.63 -14.15
C TYR A 131 0.04 -17.36 -14.85
N ARG A 132 -0.58 -17.03 -15.99
CA ARG A 132 -0.31 -15.78 -16.72
C ARG A 132 -0.69 -14.54 -15.88
N PHE A 133 -1.86 -14.55 -15.25
CA PHE A 133 -2.29 -13.49 -14.35
C PHE A 133 -1.28 -13.26 -13.22
N LEU A 134 -0.83 -14.34 -12.58
CA LEU A 134 0.17 -14.26 -11.51
C LEU A 134 1.50 -13.70 -12.02
N HIS A 135 1.95 -14.14 -13.18
CA HIS A 135 3.18 -13.67 -13.78
C HIS A 135 3.17 -12.16 -14.05
N GLU A 136 2.09 -11.70 -14.67
CA GLU A 136 1.97 -10.33 -15.17
C GLU A 136 1.55 -9.33 -14.08
N ARG A 137 0.78 -9.76 -13.05
CA ARG A 137 0.08 -8.85 -12.13
C ARG A 137 0.43 -9.00 -10.66
N GLU A 138 0.94 -10.15 -10.21
CA GLU A 138 1.16 -10.41 -8.77
C GLU A 138 2.07 -9.34 -8.15
N LEU A 139 3.24 -9.09 -8.74
CA LEU A 139 4.21 -8.12 -8.21
C LEU A 139 3.69 -6.68 -8.23
N GLU A 140 2.89 -6.31 -9.23
CA GLU A 140 2.27 -4.99 -9.31
C GLU A 140 1.28 -4.79 -8.15
N ILE A 141 0.37 -5.77 -7.96
CA ILE A 141 -0.66 -5.73 -6.92
C ILE A 141 -0.01 -5.68 -5.54
N ILE A 142 0.91 -6.61 -5.27
CA ILE A 142 1.61 -6.69 -3.99
C ILE A 142 2.46 -5.44 -3.75
N GLY A 143 3.18 -4.96 -4.77
CA GLY A 143 3.99 -3.75 -4.70
C GLY A 143 3.17 -2.53 -4.29
N ASN A 144 2.00 -2.31 -4.89
CA ASN A 144 1.14 -1.16 -4.57
C ASN A 144 0.63 -1.18 -3.12
N GLU A 145 0.28 -2.36 -2.60
CA GLU A 145 -0.19 -2.52 -1.22
C GLU A 145 0.95 -2.35 -0.21
N ILE A 146 2.16 -2.81 -0.54
CA ILE A 146 3.37 -2.58 0.25
C ILE A 146 3.72 -1.07 0.29
N GLU A 147 3.69 -0.37 -0.85
CA GLU A 147 3.93 1.08 -0.87
C GLU A 147 2.92 1.83 0.00
N THR A 148 1.66 1.40 -0.04
CA THR A 148 0.61 1.97 0.80
C THR A 148 0.88 1.70 2.29
N ALA A 149 1.34 0.49 2.63
CA ALA A 149 1.72 0.14 4.00
C ALA A 149 2.90 0.98 4.51
N ILE A 150 3.95 1.14 3.72
CA ILE A 150 5.09 2.02 4.02
C ILE A 150 4.60 3.46 4.18
N GLY A 151 3.70 3.92 3.30
CA GLY A 151 3.05 5.22 3.42
C GLY A 151 2.30 5.42 4.75
N LYS A 152 1.64 4.38 5.27
CA LYS A 152 1.01 4.41 6.61
C LYS A 152 2.05 4.56 7.71
N ILE A 153 3.13 3.76 7.67
CA ILE A 153 4.24 3.81 8.64
C ILE A 153 4.89 5.20 8.64
N GLN A 154 5.12 5.78 7.46
CA GLN A 154 5.71 7.12 7.29
C GLN A 154 4.73 8.27 7.59
N GLY A 155 3.47 7.96 7.93
CA GLY A 155 2.45 8.96 8.19
C GLY A 155 1.96 9.73 6.95
N LYS A 156 2.21 9.26 5.74
CA LYS A 156 1.75 9.88 4.47
C LYS A 156 0.29 9.55 4.13
N GLU A 157 -0.26 8.51 4.72
CA GLU A 157 -1.65 8.09 4.50
C GLU A 157 -2.66 8.81 5.40
N ARG A 158 -3.95 8.79 5.03
CA ARG A 158 -5.03 9.39 5.86
C ARG A 158 -5.27 8.66 7.17
N GLU A 159 -4.98 7.37 7.16
CA GLU A 159 -5.10 6.48 8.30
C GLU A 159 -3.71 6.29 8.92
N THR A 160 -3.67 6.13 10.24
CA THR A 160 -2.44 5.92 11.02
C THR A 160 -2.49 4.64 11.81
N ILE A 161 -1.32 4.06 12.03
CA ILE A 161 -1.10 3.13 13.13
C ILE A 161 -1.27 3.92 14.43
N SER A 162 -2.28 3.57 15.22
CA SER A 162 -2.46 4.12 16.56
C SER A 162 -1.83 3.24 17.63
N ASP A 163 -1.81 1.92 17.41
CA ASP A 163 -1.30 0.97 18.39
C ASP A 163 -0.88 -0.34 17.73
N ILE A 164 0.14 -1.00 18.30
CA ILE A 164 0.58 -2.35 17.94
C ILE A 164 0.78 -3.13 19.24
N ARG A 165 0.12 -4.29 19.35
CA ARG A 165 0.21 -5.20 20.48
C ARG A 165 0.65 -6.58 20.03
N ILE A 166 1.52 -7.20 20.81
CA ILE A 166 1.79 -8.63 20.74
C ILE A 166 0.78 -9.29 21.68
N VAL A 167 -0.22 -9.97 21.12
CA VAL A 167 -1.33 -10.57 21.87
C VAL A 167 -0.94 -11.94 22.40
N ASN A 168 -0.15 -12.69 21.65
CA ASN A 168 0.41 -13.96 22.07
C ASN A 168 1.83 -14.15 21.50
N PRO A 169 2.87 -14.00 22.33
CA PRO A 169 4.26 -14.10 21.87
C PRO A 169 4.64 -15.52 21.44
N ASP A 170 4.01 -16.56 22.00
CA ASP A 170 4.34 -17.95 21.68
C ASP A 170 3.83 -18.36 20.29
N LEU A 171 2.76 -17.69 19.82
CA LEU A 171 2.16 -17.91 18.51
C LEU A 171 2.41 -16.74 17.55
N ASN A 172 3.30 -15.81 17.90
CA ASN A 172 3.62 -14.62 17.12
C ASN A 172 2.37 -13.81 16.71
N GLU A 173 1.33 -13.80 17.55
CA GLU A 173 0.07 -13.12 17.28
C GLU A 173 0.21 -11.63 17.58
N ILE A 174 -0.13 -10.81 16.60
CA ILE A 174 -0.14 -9.36 16.72
C ILE A 174 -1.50 -8.78 16.36
N GLU A 175 -1.86 -7.71 17.04
CA GLU A 175 -2.97 -6.83 16.69
C GLU A 175 -2.46 -5.43 16.43
N ILE A 176 -2.91 -4.84 15.33
CA ILE A 176 -2.58 -3.48 14.94
C ILE A 176 -3.88 -2.69 14.80
N THR A 177 -3.97 -1.60 15.55
CA THR A 177 -5.09 -0.67 15.45
C THR A 177 -4.72 0.48 14.54
N PHE A 178 -5.60 0.75 13.59
CA PHE A 178 -5.48 1.85 12.65
C PHE A 178 -6.61 2.84 12.83
N LYS A 179 -6.26 4.12 12.95
CA LYS A 179 -7.21 5.21 13.17
C LYS A 179 -7.30 6.13 11.96
N GLY A 180 -8.53 6.31 11.47
CA GLY A 180 -8.87 7.32 10.48
C GLY A 180 -9.48 8.57 11.11
N PHE A 181 -10.20 9.35 10.31
CA PHE A 181 -10.88 10.55 10.83
C PHE A 181 -12.06 10.19 11.75
N ASN A 182 -12.92 9.27 11.31
CA ASN A 182 -14.14 8.85 12.00
C ASN A 182 -14.32 7.32 12.02
N TRP A 183 -13.24 6.57 11.80
CA TRP A 183 -13.28 5.10 11.82
C TRP A 183 -12.00 4.57 12.44
N GLU A 184 -12.09 3.32 12.85
CA GLU A 184 -11.01 2.51 13.39
C GLU A 184 -11.06 1.16 12.68
N THR A 185 -9.89 0.62 12.39
CA THR A 185 -9.71 -0.68 11.72
C THR A 185 -8.75 -1.48 12.57
N VAL A 186 -9.11 -2.70 12.97
CA VAL A 186 -8.17 -3.62 13.61
C VAL A 186 -7.68 -4.63 12.57
N SER A 187 -6.40 -4.99 12.66
CA SER A 187 -5.79 -6.06 11.87
C SER A 187 -5.09 -7.04 12.80
N PHE A 188 -5.48 -8.29 12.71
CA PHE A 188 -4.82 -9.43 13.34
C PHE A 188 -3.90 -10.14 12.33
N LEU A 189 -2.74 -10.58 12.80
CA LEU A 189 -1.82 -11.40 12.02
C LEU A 189 -1.02 -12.34 12.94
N SER A 190 -0.87 -13.60 12.52
CA SER A 190 0.09 -14.53 13.11
C SER A 190 0.90 -15.18 12.00
N ILE A 191 2.23 -15.06 12.10
CA ILE A 191 3.18 -15.72 11.20
C ILE A 191 4.12 -16.58 12.05
N THR A 192 4.05 -17.89 11.81
CA THR A 192 4.89 -18.92 12.43
C THR A 192 5.50 -19.78 11.33
N GLU A 193 6.48 -20.62 11.68
CA GLU A 193 7.04 -21.59 10.72
C GLU A 193 5.96 -22.52 10.13
N ASP A 194 4.95 -22.87 10.92
CA ASP A 194 3.87 -23.79 10.55
C ASP A 194 2.84 -23.17 9.59
N ASN A 195 2.62 -21.85 9.65
CA ASN A 195 1.62 -21.17 8.82
C ASN A 195 2.20 -20.14 7.83
N ILE A 196 3.53 -20.02 7.68
CA ILE A 196 4.17 -19.02 6.80
C ILE A 196 3.75 -19.11 5.31
N SER A 197 3.29 -20.27 4.88
CA SER A 197 2.77 -20.53 3.53
C SER A 197 1.33 -20.05 3.33
N ASN A 198 0.59 -19.79 4.42
CA ASN A 198 -0.73 -19.18 4.47
C ASN A 198 -1.05 -18.67 5.89
N PRO A 199 -0.55 -17.48 6.29
CA PRO A 199 -0.67 -16.99 7.65
C PRO A 199 -2.11 -16.77 8.09
N ASP A 200 -2.32 -16.97 9.39
CA ASP A 200 -3.58 -16.60 10.05
C ASP A 200 -3.67 -15.09 10.10
N ARG A 201 -4.76 -14.56 9.57
CA ARG A 201 -4.97 -13.13 9.41
C ARG A 201 -6.44 -12.80 9.41
N ASP A 202 -6.77 -11.67 10.00
CA ASP A 202 -8.09 -11.06 9.95
C ASP A 202 -7.91 -9.55 9.94
N CYS A 203 -8.80 -8.84 9.26
CA CYS A 203 -8.76 -7.38 9.28
C CYS A 203 -10.13 -6.80 8.93
N ASP A 204 -10.57 -5.83 9.72
CA ASP A 204 -11.88 -5.18 9.56
C ASP A 204 -12.01 -4.39 8.25
N CYS A 205 -10.89 -4.13 7.56
CA CYS A 205 -10.93 -3.38 6.32
C CYS A 205 -11.61 -4.20 5.22
N ARG A 206 -12.24 -3.50 4.27
CA ARG A 206 -12.98 -4.15 3.18
C ARG A 206 -12.18 -5.19 2.41
N THR A 207 -10.88 -4.97 2.20
CA THR A 207 -10.00 -5.91 1.50
C THR A 207 -9.62 -7.08 2.38
N GLY A 208 -9.21 -6.81 3.63
CA GLY A 208 -8.76 -7.79 4.61
C GLY A 208 -9.85 -8.74 5.09
N ALA A 209 -11.08 -8.24 5.27
CA ALA A 209 -12.25 -9.04 5.64
C ALA A 209 -12.62 -10.12 4.59
N ASN A 210 -12.03 -10.02 3.39
CA ASN A 210 -12.16 -11.02 2.33
C ASN A 210 -10.82 -11.73 2.06
N MET A 211 -9.93 -11.78 3.06
CA MET A 211 -8.60 -12.40 3.03
C MET A 211 -7.62 -11.80 2.01
N GLY A 212 -7.95 -10.64 1.43
CA GLY A 212 -7.09 -9.94 0.47
C GLY A 212 -5.85 -9.32 1.12
N PHE A 213 -4.80 -9.14 0.33
CA PHE A 213 -3.55 -8.53 0.77
C PHE A 213 -3.70 -7.02 0.87
N CYS A 214 -4.32 -6.55 1.94
CA CYS A 214 -4.45 -5.13 2.22
C CYS A 214 -3.16 -4.53 2.78
N SER A 215 -2.99 -3.22 2.65
CA SER A 215 -1.90 -2.49 3.29
C SER A 215 -1.81 -2.70 4.82
N HIS A 216 -2.90 -3.02 5.51
CA HIS A 216 -2.86 -3.38 6.95
C HIS A 216 -2.12 -4.68 7.20
N PHE A 217 -2.40 -5.72 6.41
CA PHE A 217 -1.66 -6.98 6.42
C PHE A 217 -0.16 -6.73 6.20
N TRP A 218 0.20 -5.86 5.25
CA TRP A 218 1.60 -5.56 4.97
C TRP A 218 2.30 -4.75 6.07
N VAL A 219 1.59 -3.90 6.81
CA VAL A 219 2.15 -3.30 8.04
C VAL A 219 2.45 -4.37 9.08
N GLY A 220 1.52 -5.33 9.28
CA GLY A 220 1.74 -6.49 10.15
C GLY A 220 2.91 -7.35 9.69
N PHE A 221 3.01 -7.64 8.40
CA PHE A 221 4.12 -8.39 7.81
C PHE A 221 5.46 -7.72 8.09
N ILE A 222 5.56 -6.40 7.88
CA ILE A 222 6.79 -5.64 8.16
C ILE A 222 7.11 -5.67 9.65
N PHE A 223 6.11 -5.52 10.53
CA PHE A 223 6.29 -5.63 11.97
C PHE A 223 6.85 -7.01 12.35
N SER A 224 6.18 -8.10 11.98
CA SER A 224 6.58 -9.48 12.31
C SER A 224 7.98 -9.80 11.79
N LEU A 225 8.35 -9.31 10.61
CA LEU A 225 9.71 -9.45 10.07
C LEU A 225 10.75 -8.69 10.90
N LYS A 226 10.42 -7.47 11.36
CA LYS A 226 11.33 -6.64 12.18
C LYS A 226 11.47 -7.16 13.61
N GLU A 227 10.43 -7.80 14.14
CA GLU A 227 10.46 -8.47 15.44
C GLU A 227 11.19 -9.82 15.37
N GLY A 228 11.47 -10.32 14.16
CA GLY A 228 12.25 -11.55 13.95
C GLY A 228 11.41 -12.83 14.00
N TYR A 229 10.10 -12.74 13.81
CA TYR A 229 9.21 -13.92 13.79
C TYR A 229 9.44 -14.84 12.58
N PHE A 230 10.04 -14.32 11.51
CA PHE A 230 10.49 -15.07 10.35
C PHE A 230 11.56 -14.28 9.59
N SER A 231 12.28 -14.92 8.67
CA SER A 231 13.17 -14.24 7.73
C SER A 231 12.56 -14.14 6.33
N LEU A 232 13.01 -13.18 5.51
CA LEU A 232 12.52 -13.05 4.14
C LEU A 232 12.72 -14.31 3.29
N SER A 233 13.78 -15.08 3.54
CA SER A 233 14.01 -16.35 2.86
C SER A 233 12.99 -17.43 3.20
N ASP A 234 12.29 -17.31 4.32
CA ASP A 234 11.27 -18.27 4.75
C ASP A 234 9.91 -17.98 4.09
N TRP A 235 9.72 -16.78 3.54
CA TRP A 235 8.45 -16.34 2.97
C TRP A 235 8.08 -17.13 1.71
N LYS A 236 6.88 -17.74 1.73
CA LYS A 236 6.44 -18.68 0.69
C LYS A 236 5.13 -18.31 0.02
N LEU A 237 4.31 -17.45 0.62
CA LEU A 237 2.95 -17.19 0.14
C LEU A 237 2.95 -16.37 -1.16
N THR A 238 3.72 -15.27 -1.23
CA THR A 238 3.71 -14.34 -2.38
C THR A 238 5.11 -14.05 -2.88
N ARG A 239 5.22 -13.62 -4.14
CA ARG A 239 6.43 -12.93 -4.61
C ARG A 239 6.51 -11.53 -3.97
N LEU A 240 7.73 -11.09 -3.68
CA LEU A 240 8.01 -9.74 -3.19
C LEU A 240 8.79 -8.95 -4.25
N PRO A 241 8.64 -7.63 -4.34
CA PRO A 241 9.51 -6.79 -5.16
C PRO A 241 10.98 -6.96 -4.77
N GLU A 242 11.91 -6.99 -5.73
CA GLU A 242 13.35 -7.19 -5.46
C GLU A 242 13.94 -6.14 -4.51
N ASN A 243 13.38 -4.92 -4.52
CA ASN A 243 13.78 -3.83 -3.65
C ASN A 243 13.00 -3.77 -2.33
N PHE A 244 12.25 -4.81 -1.97
CA PHE A 244 11.46 -4.82 -0.73
C PHE A 244 12.33 -4.60 0.52
N GLU A 245 13.40 -5.38 0.67
CA GLU A 245 14.27 -5.32 1.85
C GLU A 245 14.90 -3.95 2.04
N SER A 246 15.39 -3.33 0.97
CA SER A 246 15.99 -2.01 1.01
C SER A 246 14.97 -0.92 1.38
N LYS A 247 13.72 -1.04 0.93
CA LYS A 247 12.63 -0.11 1.27
C LYS A 247 12.28 -0.09 2.76
N ILE A 248 12.37 -1.23 3.43
CA ILE A 248 12.00 -1.35 4.84
C ILE A 248 13.20 -1.25 5.78
N ASN A 249 14.43 -1.13 5.27
CA ASN A 249 15.65 -1.17 6.08
C ASN A 249 15.66 -0.10 7.19
N SER A 250 15.20 1.11 6.88
CA SER A 250 15.13 2.23 7.82
C SER A 250 14.00 2.13 8.86
N ILE A 251 13.06 1.20 8.68
CA ILE A 251 11.93 0.99 9.60
C ILE A 251 12.40 0.20 10.83
N GLN A 252 12.06 0.69 12.02
CA GLN A 252 12.41 0.09 13.31
C GLN A 252 11.20 0.04 14.25
N ILE A 253 11.18 -0.96 15.13
CA ILE A 253 10.22 -1.07 16.23
C ILE A 253 10.76 -0.29 17.44
N LYS A 254 9.90 0.51 18.07
CA LYS A 254 10.18 1.18 19.35
C LYS A 254 9.01 1.04 20.30
N ALA A 255 9.29 1.17 21.60
CA ALA A 255 8.25 1.37 22.60
C ALA A 255 7.64 2.76 22.48
N SER A 256 6.32 2.85 22.64
CA SER A 256 5.56 4.09 22.75
C SER A 256 6.05 4.89 23.98
N PRO A 257 6.19 6.23 23.89
CA PRO A 257 6.58 7.06 25.02
C PRO A 257 5.58 7.09 26.19
N GLN A 258 4.36 6.56 26.00
CA GLN A 258 3.25 6.72 26.96
C GLN A 258 3.18 5.62 28.02
N THR A 259 3.90 4.51 27.85
CA THR A 259 3.79 3.37 28.76
C THR A 259 4.61 3.58 30.04
N GLN A 260 3.93 3.90 31.15
CA GLN A 260 4.53 3.95 32.51
C GLN A 260 4.37 2.63 33.29
N GLN A 261 3.69 1.63 32.73
CA GLN A 261 3.48 0.31 33.35
C GLN A 261 4.21 -0.78 32.54
N GLU A 262 5.00 -1.60 33.22
CA GLU A 262 5.91 -2.59 32.59
C GLU A 262 5.17 -3.74 31.87
N GLU A 263 3.85 -3.90 32.05
CA GLU A 263 3.10 -5.08 31.60
C GLU A 263 2.47 -4.96 30.19
N GLU A 264 2.32 -3.76 29.61
CA GLU A 264 1.79 -3.59 28.24
C GLU A 264 2.63 -2.57 27.45
N LYS A 265 3.77 -2.99 26.91
CA LYS A 265 4.56 -2.14 26.01
C LYS A 265 3.79 -1.90 24.71
N GLU A 266 3.14 -0.74 24.59
CA GLU A 266 2.64 -0.25 23.31
C GLU A 266 3.82 -0.09 22.34
N LEU A 267 3.73 -0.68 21.14
CA LEU A 267 4.79 -0.65 20.14
C LEU A 267 4.43 0.26 18.97
N ILE A 268 5.45 0.89 18.39
CA ILE A 268 5.32 1.75 17.21
C ILE A 268 6.37 1.40 16.16
N LEU A 269 6.01 1.58 14.88
CA LEU A 269 6.93 1.52 13.75
C LEU A 269 7.37 2.93 13.37
N ILE A 270 8.68 3.14 13.29
CA ILE A 270 9.28 4.43 12.89
C ILE A 270 10.21 4.22 11.71
N ASP A 271 10.01 4.99 10.65
CA ASP A 271 10.92 5.06 9.52
C ASP A 271 11.97 6.16 9.69
N LYS A 272 13.19 5.76 10.06
CA LYS A 272 14.33 6.66 10.31
C LYS A 272 14.83 7.42 9.09
N SER A 273 14.43 7.04 7.87
CA SER A 273 14.81 7.76 6.65
C SER A 273 14.05 9.08 6.48
N THR A 274 12.98 9.29 7.26
CA THR A 274 12.14 10.47 7.16
C THR A 274 12.50 11.50 8.22
N ASP A 275 12.45 12.79 7.88
CA ASP A 275 12.52 13.87 8.87
C ASP A 275 11.43 13.73 9.94
N SER A 276 10.32 13.09 9.55
CA SER A 276 9.20 12.80 10.44
C SER A 276 9.56 11.80 11.55
N ALA A 277 10.63 11.00 11.41
CA ALA A 277 11.02 10.01 12.40
C ALA A 277 11.20 10.62 13.80
N LYS A 278 11.96 11.72 13.87
CA LYS A 278 12.26 12.39 15.14
C LYS A 278 11.00 12.97 15.78
N ILE A 279 10.07 13.52 14.99
CA ILE A 279 8.83 14.07 15.53
C ILE A 279 7.82 12.97 15.91
N MET A 280 7.81 11.85 15.18
CA MET A 280 6.98 10.68 15.47
C MET A 280 7.27 10.04 16.82
N GLU A 281 8.52 10.09 17.29
CA GLU A 281 8.89 9.68 18.66
C GLU A 281 8.18 10.47 19.75
N HIS A 282 7.54 11.58 19.41
CA HIS A 282 6.79 12.41 20.33
C HIS A 282 5.30 12.45 19.98
N LEU A 283 4.78 11.52 19.18
CA LEU A 283 3.36 11.48 18.81
C LEU A 283 2.47 11.52 20.07
N ASP A 284 1.46 12.38 20.03
CA ASP A 284 0.54 12.72 21.10
C ASP A 284 1.19 13.26 22.40
N SER A 285 2.51 13.44 22.41
CA SER A 285 3.28 14.06 23.49
C SER A 285 3.40 15.56 23.28
N ARG A 286 3.55 16.28 24.40
CA ARG A 286 3.81 17.72 24.38
C ARG A 286 5.31 17.97 24.32
N ILE A 287 5.74 18.78 23.36
CA ILE A 287 7.13 19.19 23.16
C ILE A 287 7.29 20.70 23.27
N THR A 288 8.54 21.13 23.38
CA THR A 288 8.94 22.53 23.22
C THR A 288 9.77 22.65 21.95
N VAL A 289 9.37 23.59 21.08
CA VAL A 289 10.23 24.15 20.04
C VAL A 289 11.04 25.25 20.72
N TYR A 290 12.33 25.00 20.90
CA TYR A 290 13.25 25.94 21.52
C TYR A 290 13.60 27.07 20.56
N GLU A 291 13.75 26.73 19.29
CA GLU A 291 14.07 27.66 18.22
C GLU A 291 13.52 27.13 16.89
N GLY A 292 12.99 28.01 16.05
CA GLY A 292 12.62 27.71 14.67
C GLY A 292 12.33 29.00 13.91
N ASP A 293 12.78 29.07 12.65
CA ASP A 293 12.54 30.23 11.79
C ASP A 293 11.22 30.06 11.05
N ILE A 294 10.35 31.08 11.05
CA ILE A 294 9.13 31.05 10.24
C ILE A 294 9.51 31.18 8.76
N ALA A 295 9.28 30.12 7.99
CA ALA A 295 9.50 30.09 6.55
C ALA A 295 8.25 30.52 5.77
N GLU A 296 7.06 30.11 6.23
CA GLU A 296 5.79 30.36 5.56
C GLU A 296 4.66 30.48 6.59
N ILE A 297 3.64 31.27 6.25
CA ILE A 297 2.43 31.45 7.04
C ILE A 297 1.25 31.27 6.09
N GLU A 298 0.39 30.30 6.38
CA GLU A 298 -0.82 30.04 5.60
C GLU A 298 -2.07 30.22 6.47
N GLU A 299 -3.01 31.05 6.02
CA GLU A 299 -4.33 31.18 6.63
C GLU A 299 -5.24 30.06 6.14
N LYS A 300 -5.96 29.43 7.07
CA LYS A 300 -6.94 28.39 6.80
C LYS A 300 -8.25 28.71 7.50
N VAL A 301 -9.34 28.42 6.81
CA VAL A 301 -10.69 28.50 7.34
C VAL A 301 -11.30 27.11 7.33
N SER A 302 -11.82 26.69 8.47
CA SER A 302 -12.56 25.43 8.62
C SER A 302 -13.98 25.72 9.05
N GLU A 303 -14.92 25.14 8.32
CA GLU A 303 -16.33 25.12 8.69
C GLU A 303 -16.66 23.79 9.38
N PHE A 304 -17.24 23.84 10.58
CA PHE A 304 -17.75 22.66 11.26
C PHE A 304 -19.05 23.02 11.95
N GLN A 305 -20.16 22.36 11.57
CA GLN A 305 -21.50 22.62 12.10
C GLN A 305 -21.88 24.12 12.06
N ASP A 306 -21.72 24.75 10.90
CA ASP A 306 -21.98 26.18 10.64
C ASP A 306 -21.09 27.16 11.44
N ILE A 307 -20.10 26.66 12.19
CA ILE A 307 -19.10 27.50 12.89
C ILE A 307 -17.86 27.61 12.01
N MET A 308 -17.57 28.83 11.58
CA MET A 308 -16.35 29.19 10.86
C MET A 308 -15.23 29.45 11.85
N THR A 309 -14.16 28.66 11.76
CA THR A 309 -12.96 28.82 12.59
C THR A 309 -11.77 29.13 11.70
N THR A 310 -11.19 30.32 11.85
CA THR A 310 -9.92 30.71 11.23
C THR A 310 -8.75 30.21 12.07
N TYR A 311 -7.72 29.69 11.42
CA TYR A 311 -6.45 29.32 12.05
C TYR A 311 -5.32 29.47 11.06
N TYR A 312 -4.10 29.55 11.59
CA TYR A 312 -2.89 29.74 10.79
C TYR A 312 -2.00 28.51 10.91
N ILE A 313 -1.39 28.13 9.78
CA ILE A 313 -0.32 27.14 9.73
C ILE A 313 0.99 27.89 9.57
N LEU A 314 1.83 27.82 10.59
CA LEU A 314 3.22 28.29 10.51
C LEU A 314 4.08 27.12 10.06
N GLN A 315 4.84 27.32 8.99
CA GLN A 315 5.92 26.42 8.63
C GLN A 315 7.21 26.94 9.21
N LEU A 316 7.82 26.14 10.07
CA LEU A 316 9.12 26.42 10.67
C LEU A 316 10.22 25.66 9.93
N LYS A 317 11.41 26.26 9.85
CA LYS A 317 12.66 25.62 9.39
C LYS A 317 13.75 25.73 10.46
N ASN A 318 14.80 24.91 10.33
CA ASN A 318 15.93 24.88 11.27
C ASN A 318 15.47 24.68 12.73
N VAL A 319 14.55 23.76 12.94
CA VAL A 319 13.82 23.62 14.19
C VAL A 319 14.62 22.83 15.21
N LYS A 320 14.84 23.42 16.38
CA LYS A 320 15.37 22.74 17.56
C LYS A 320 14.25 22.47 18.54
N PHE A 321 14.02 21.21 18.87
CA PHE A 321 12.93 20.81 19.74
C PHE A 321 13.33 19.72 20.72
N GLY A 322 12.53 19.52 21.76
CA GLY A 322 12.75 18.46 22.73
C GLY A 322 11.62 18.36 23.75
N PRO A 323 11.84 17.70 24.89
CA PRO A 323 10.85 17.55 25.94
C PRO A 323 10.24 18.90 26.37
N GLN A 324 8.97 18.89 26.78
CA GLN A 324 8.29 20.11 27.21
C GLN A 324 9.02 20.80 28.37
N LEU A 325 9.43 22.04 28.16
CA LEU A 325 10.03 22.88 29.19
C LEU A 325 8.96 23.38 30.18
N LYS A 326 8.97 22.85 31.41
CA LYS A 326 8.11 23.32 32.52
C LYS A 326 8.79 24.46 33.29
N LYS A 327 10.10 24.34 33.56
CA LYS A 327 10.96 25.35 34.20
C LYS A 327 12.27 25.52 33.41
N LYS A 328 12.95 26.67 33.56
CA LYS A 328 14.25 26.92 32.88
C LYS A 328 15.32 25.88 33.22
N SER A 329 15.29 25.34 34.44
CA SER A 329 16.18 24.27 34.91
C SER A 329 16.03 22.95 34.16
N ASP A 330 14.90 22.76 33.47
CA ASP A 330 14.59 21.52 32.76
C ASP A 330 15.20 21.52 31.33
N TYR A 331 15.85 22.61 30.93
CA TYR A 331 16.57 22.71 29.67
C TYR A 331 17.79 21.78 29.71
N ASP A 332 17.84 20.87 28.75
CA ASP A 332 18.92 19.91 28.59
C ASP A 332 19.27 19.84 27.10
N GLU A 333 20.41 20.44 26.76
CA GLU A 333 20.88 20.54 25.38
C GLU A 333 21.13 19.15 24.75
N SER A 334 21.47 18.15 25.57
CA SER A 334 21.70 16.77 25.12
C SER A 334 20.44 16.05 24.65
N LYS A 335 19.26 16.60 24.98
CA LYS A 335 17.94 16.05 24.59
C LYS A 335 17.30 16.81 23.44
N LEU A 336 18.04 17.71 22.80
CA LEU A 336 17.55 18.46 21.65
C LEU A 336 17.67 17.62 20.38
N ASN A 337 16.61 17.73 19.57
CA ASN A 337 16.53 17.18 18.25
C ASN A 337 16.39 18.31 17.24
N GLU A 338 16.99 18.12 16.07
CA GLU A 338 16.91 19.05 14.95
C GLU A 338 15.99 18.50 13.85
N LEU A 339 15.18 19.38 13.27
CA LEU A 339 14.29 19.13 12.13
C LEU A 339 14.43 20.23 11.09
N ASP A 340 14.50 19.83 9.83
CA ASP A 340 14.55 20.77 8.71
C ASP A 340 13.24 21.53 8.56
N ARG A 341 12.10 20.87 8.86
CA ARG A 341 10.77 21.46 8.74
C ARG A 341 9.83 20.95 9.81
N LEU A 342 9.04 21.86 10.39
CA LEU A 342 7.93 21.53 11.30
C LEU A 342 6.76 22.45 11.04
N PHE A 343 5.54 21.89 11.01
CA PHE A 343 4.33 22.68 10.92
C PHE A 343 3.75 22.91 12.31
N VAL A 344 3.17 24.09 12.51
CA VAL A 344 2.51 24.47 13.76
C VAL A 344 1.17 25.10 13.46
N ARG A 345 0.10 24.56 14.04
CA ARG A 345 -1.23 25.15 13.98
C ARG A 345 -1.40 26.16 15.11
N VAL A 346 -1.64 27.41 14.74
CA VAL A 346 -1.86 28.53 15.65
C VAL A 346 -3.30 29.01 15.51
N SER A 347 -3.99 29.22 16.63
CA SER A 347 -5.33 29.81 16.62
C SER A 347 -5.27 31.28 16.22
N ASP A 348 -6.32 31.79 15.58
CA ASP A 348 -6.50 33.21 15.22
C ASP A 348 -6.06 34.19 16.34
N ASN A 349 -6.64 34.06 17.53
CA ASN A 349 -6.27 34.87 18.72
C ASN A 349 -4.78 34.80 19.11
N ALA A 350 -4.12 33.66 18.90
CA ALA A 350 -2.69 33.52 19.21
C ALA A 350 -1.82 34.15 18.10
N TYR A 351 -2.28 34.08 16.85
CA TYR A 351 -1.66 34.76 15.72
C TYR A 351 -1.75 36.28 15.90
N ASP A 352 -2.93 36.82 16.19
CA ASP A 352 -3.16 38.26 16.38
C ASP A 352 -2.32 38.87 17.49
N LYS A 353 -2.10 38.12 18.58
CA LYS A 353 -1.29 38.57 19.72
C LYS A 353 0.20 38.57 19.42
N LEU A 354 0.66 37.62 18.62
CA LEU A 354 2.08 37.47 18.30
C LEU A 354 2.48 38.33 17.10
N GLN A 355 1.56 38.51 16.14
CA GLN A 355 1.78 39.12 14.83
C GLN A 355 3.05 38.60 14.15
N PRO A 356 3.17 37.27 13.93
CA PRO A 356 4.38 36.69 13.36
C PRO A 356 4.58 37.09 11.90
N SER A 357 5.84 37.24 11.51
CA SER A 357 6.26 37.51 10.14
C SER A 357 7.21 36.42 9.64
N VAL A 358 7.24 36.21 8.32
CA VAL A 358 8.25 35.35 7.70
C VAL A 358 9.64 35.87 8.04
N GLY A 359 10.52 34.97 8.49
CA GLY A 359 11.86 35.28 8.98
C GLY A 359 11.97 35.44 10.50
N ASP A 360 10.85 35.58 11.22
CA ASP A 360 10.89 35.64 12.67
C ASP A 360 11.36 34.31 13.26
N LYS A 361 12.20 34.38 14.29
CA LYS A 361 12.54 33.23 15.15
C LYS A 361 11.51 33.10 16.26
N ILE A 362 11.01 31.89 16.50
CA ILE A 362 10.02 31.65 17.54
C ILE A 362 10.36 30.46 18.45
N THR A 363 9.79 30.50 19.66
CA THR A 363 9.69 29.38 20.59
C THR A 363 8.24 29.14 20.95
N LEU A 364 7.84 27.88 21.15
CA LEU A 364 6.51 27.51 21.59
C LEU A 364 6.44 26.11 22.18
N ASN A 365 5.35 25.84 22.91
CA ASN A 365 4.97 24.50 23.31
C ASN A 365 3.83 24.00 22.44
N GLY A 366 3.86 22.75 22.01
CA GLY A 366 2.79 22.15 21.22
C GLY A 366 2.68 20.66 21.49
N THR A 367 1.52 20.09 21.20
CA THR A 367 1.34 18.63 21.17
C THR A 367 1.57 18.17 19.75
N VAL A 368 2.46 17.18 19.57
CA VAL A 368 2.63 16.55 18.27
C VAL A 368 1.38 15.74 17.97
N ASN A 369 0.72 16.07 16.87
CA ASN A 369 -0.38 15.28 16.38
C ASN A 369 -0.20 15.07 14.88
N LYS A 370 -0.75 13.98 14.35
CA LYS A 370 -0.99 13.92 12.92
C LYS A 370 -2.25 14.71 12.58
N ASP A 371 -2.19 15.50 11.50
CA ASP A 371 -3.37 16.08 10.91
C ASP A 371 -3.85 15.24 9.74
N ASN A 372 -5.01 14.61 9.89
CA ASN A 372 -5.57 13.70 8.88
C ASN A 372 -5.96 14.42 7.58
N PHE A 373 -6.26 15.72 7.64
CA PHE A 373 -6.61 16.50 6.44
C PHE A 373 -5.35 16.91 5.68
N LEU A 374 -4.34 17.39 6.40
CA LEU A 374 -3.08 17.83 5.79
C LEU A 374 -2.10 16.68 5.52
N LYS A 375 -2.38 15.46 6.00
CA LYS A 375 -1.53 14.26 5.89
C LYS A 375 -0.08 14.50 6.35
N MET A 376 0.08 15.22 7.46
CA MET A 376 1.39 15.58 8.00
C MET A 376 1.38 15.63 9.53
N PHE A 377 2.55 15.49 10.13
CA PHE A 377 2.76 15.76 11.55
C PHE A 377 2.82 17.26 11.80
N ILE A 378 2.07 17.72 12.78
CA ILE A 378 1.91 19.13 13.12
C ILE A 378 1.87 19.31 14.63
N LEU A 379 2.33 20.45 15.11
CA LEU A 379 2.06 20.88 16.48
C LEU A 379 0.68 21.52 16.59
N LYS A 380 -0.22 20.87 17.33
CA LYS A 380 -1.52 21.44 17.73
C LYS A 380 -1.46 21.98 19.14
N ARG A 381 -2.48 22.77 19.50
CA ARG A 381 -2.62 23.40 20.82
C ARG A 381 -1.35 24.17 21.20
N ALA A 382 -0.83 24.95 20.24
CA ALA A 382 0.36 25.76 20.43
C ALA A 382 0.12 26.80 21.53
N THR A 383 0.99 26.81 22.55
CA THR A 383 0.93 27.76 23.67
C THR A 383 2.30 28.29 24.01
N LYS A 384 2.34 29.38 24.79
CA LYS A 384 3.59 30.09 25.14
C LYS A 384 4.41 30.51 23.90
N ILE A 385 3.73 30.80 22.80
CA ILE A 385 4.37 31.22 21.55
C ILE A 385 5.00 32.60 21.77
N LYS A 386 6.28 32.74 21.45
CA LYS A 386 7.04 34.00 21.60
C LYS A 386 8.02 34.14 20.44
N LYS A 387 8.26 35.38 20.02
CA LYS A 387 9.40 35.75 19.17
C LYS A 387 10.68 35.72 20.03
N LEU A 388 11.77 35.26 19.46
CA LEU A 388 13.09 35.19 20.10
C LEU A 388 13.95 36.42 19.79
#